data_AF-A0A4Q5W9W1-F1
#
_entry.id   AF-A0A4Q5W9W1-F1
#
_cell.length_a   1.000
_cell.length_b   1.000
_cell.length_c   1.000
_cell.angle_alpha   90.00
_cell.angle_beta   90.00
_cell.angle_gamma   90.00
#
_symmetry.space_group_name_H-M   'P 1'
#
loop_
_entity.id
_entity.type
_entity.pdbx_description
1 polymer ?
#
loop_
_entity_poly.entity_id
_entity_poly.type
_entity_poly.pdbx_seq_one_letter_code
_entity_poly.pdbx_strand_id
1 'polypeptide(L)'
;GVNLYRAPMNGRNFEYMGEDPWLAGRMAVAYIKGVQGRRVIATVKHYAANNQEWNRHQVSSNPDERTLQELYLPAFRAAVQEARVGAVMNSYNLVNGVHATQNKHLNLDILKGSWKFPGILMSDWESVYDGVAAANGGLDLEMPSGKFMSPANLLPALKDGRVPMATIDDKVRRILRMMFRFGFYDAPQLDARIPRDNPEAARTALDLARSGIVLLKNEGNVLPLRSSVKKIAVIGPNADRYITGGGSSYTDPFHSVSLLQGLQALGNVEVVFARGGIGPMEDHVPTSPFFTDTTRNTAGLTAEYFNNQLLEGAPVASRQERFVNHNWPDTTGINGIGADHFSARYTGVLRPTKSGQWTFAVRGDDGFRLWVDGRKVIDLWEDHGATLRTVALPLE
;
A
#
# COMPACT_ATOMS: atom_id res chain seq x y z
N GLY A 1 5.36 -7.14 4.27
CA GLY A 1 4.64 -8.33 4.79
C GLY A 1 5.41 -9.61 4.52
N VAL A 2 4.83 -10.78 4.80
CA VAL A 2 5.43 -12.10 4.54
C VAL A 2 4.47 -13.08 3.85
N ASN A 3 3.36 -12.59 3.29
CA ASN A 3 2.48 -13.45 2.49
C ASN A 3 3.22 -13.93 1.23
N LEU A 4 2.98 -15.16 0.79
CA LEU A 4 3.69 -15.73 -0.37
C LEU A 4 3.26 -15.13 -1.72
N TYR A 5 4.18 -15.11 -2.67
CA TYR A 5 3.89 -14.84 -4.08
C TYR A 5 3.13 -16.02 -4.71
N ARG A 6 1.83 -16.14 -4.41
CA ARG A 6 0.98 -17.19 -4.99
C ARG A 6 0.56 -16.87 -6.43
N ALA A 7 0.20 -15.62 -6.67
CA ALA A 7 -0.27 -15.14 -7.95
C ALA A 7 0.64 -13.99 -8.41
N PRO A 8 1.17 -14.01 -9.65
CA PRO A 8 2.09 -12.98 -10.12
C PRO A 8 1.43 -11.59 -10.18
N MET A 9 0.10 -11.55 -10.36
CA MET A 9 -0.70 -10.32 -10.48
C MET A 9 -1.11 -9.72 -9.13
N ASN A 10 -0.71 -10.33 -8.01
CA ASN A 10 -1.03 -9.77 -6.70
C ASN A 10 -0.33 -8.41 -6.53
N GLY A 11 -1.12 -7.36 -6.29
CA GLY A 11 -0.66 -5.98 -6.21
C GLY A 11 0.38 -5.71 -5.12
N ARG A 12 0.53 -6.61 -4.14
CA ARG A 12 1.49 -6.47 -3.02
C ARG A 12 2.66 -7.44 -3.06
N ASN A 13 2.90 -8.15 -4.16
CA ASN A 13 4.08 -9.01 -4.27
C ASN A 13 5.38 -8.23 -4.03
N PHE A 14 5.48 -6.98 -4.47
CA PHE A 14 6.68 -6.16 -4.21
C PHE A 14 6.95 -5.94 -2.69
N GLU A 15 5.96 -6.12 -1.82
CA GLU A 15 6.04 -5.88 -0.36
C GLU A 15 6.36 -7.16 0.44
N TYR A 16 6.34 -8.33 -0.19
CA TYR A 16 6.59 -9.60 0.50
C TYR A 16 7.98 -10.16 0.20
N MET A 17 8.24 -11.36 0.69
CA MET A 17 9.60 -11.92 0.80
C MET A 17 9.83 -13.12 -0.12
N GLY A 18 8.98 -13.35 -1.12
CA GLY A 18 9.14 -14.46 -2.07
C GLY A 18 7.98 -15.45 -2.10
N GLU A 19 8.13 -16.44 -2.97
CA GLU A 19 7.23 -17.61 -3.08
C GLU A 19 7.63 -18.78 -2.17
N ASP A 20 8.91 -18.87 -1.79
CA ASP A 20 9.41 -19.95 -0.94
C ASP A 20 9.22 -19.64 0.56
N PRO A 21 8.46 -20.48 1.30
CA PRO A 21 8.16 -20.22 2.70
C PRO A 21 9.38 -20.24 3.62
N TRP A 22 10.41 -21.04 3.28
CA TRP A 22 11.62 -21.13 4.10
C TRP A 22 12.45 -19.86 3.98
N LEU A 23 12.75 -19.42 2.76
CA LEU A 23 13.51 -18.21 2.47
C LEU A 23 12.80 -16.96 3.03
N ALA A 24 11.48 -16.87 2.81
CA ALA A 24 10.67 -15.80 3.39
C ALA A 24 10.77 -15.76 4.92
N GLY A 25 10.71 -16.94 5.58
CA GLY A 25 10.92 -17.06 7.02
C GLY A 25 12.32 -16.62 7.47
N ARG A 26 13.38 -17.01 6.75
CA ARG A 26 14.76 -16.61 7.08
C ARG A 26 14.96 -15.10 7.00
N MET A 27 14.47 -14.47 5.93
CA MET A 27 14.55 -13.02 5.75
C MET A 27 13.73 -12.29 6.82
N ALA A 28 12.52 -12.76 7.13
CA ALA A 28 11.69 -12.19 8.17
C ALA A 28 12.37 -12.26 9.55
N VAL A 29 12.96 -13.39 9.92
CA VAL A 29 13.66 -13.55 11.22
C VAL A 29 14.82 -12.56 11.36
N ALA A 30 15.65 -12.41 10.32
CA ALA A 30 16.77 -11.48 10.35
C ALA A 30 16.29 -10.02 10.48
N TYR A 31 15.31 -9.63 9.66
CA TYR A 31 14.73 -8.29 9.70
C TYR A 31 14.12 -7.96 11.06
N ILE A 32 13.28 -8.86 11.60
CA ILE A 32 12.61 -8.67 12.90
C ILE A 32 13.64 -8.54 14.03
N LYS A 33 14.68 -9.38 14.05
CA LYS A 33 15.74 -9.27 15.07
C LYS A 33 16.47 -7.93 14.99
N GLY A 34 16.75 -7.44 13.78
CA GLY A 34 17.37 -6.13 13.57
C GLY A 34 16.51 -4.97 14.11
N VAL A 35 15.22 -4.94 13.74
CA VAL A 35 14.27 -3.91 14.20
C VAL A 35 14.12 -3.94 15.72
N GLN A 36 13.86 -5.12 16.29
CA GLN A 36 13.61 -5.26 17.73
C GLN A 36 14.87 -5.04 18.58
N GLY A 37 16.07 -5.28 18.02
CA GLY A 37 17.34 -4.93 18.65
C GLY A 37 17.50 -3.42 18.90
N ARG A 38 16.71 -2.59 18.21
CA ARG A 38 16.63 -1.13 18.42
C ARG A 38 15.43 -0.70 19.27
N ARG A 39 14.84 -1.63 20.04
CA ARG A 39 13.64 -1.40 20.88
C ARG A 39 12.41 -0.92 20.11
N VAL A 40 12.33 -1.23 18.81
CA VAL A 40 11.13 -1.01 18.00
C VAL A 40 10.33 -2.31 17.90
N ILE A 41 9.03 -2.28 18.17
CA ILE A 41 8.17 -3.45 17.99
C ILE A 41 8.00 -3.73 16.49
N ALA A 42 8.44 -4.89 16.04
CA ALA A 42 8.13 -5.37 14.70
C ALA A 42 6.73 -6.01 14.68
N THR A 43 6.00 -5.79 13.59
CA THR A 43 4.70 -6.40 13.32
C THR A 43 4.77 -7.24 12.05
N VAL A 44 4.71 -8.57 12.17
CA VAL A 44 4.66 -9.45 10.99
C VAL A 44 3.23 -9.52 10.44
N LYS A 45 3.07 -9.40 9.12
CA LYS A 45 1.75 -9.23 8.47
C LYS A 45 1.69 -9.85 7.07
N HIS A 46 0.53 -10.28 6.56
CA HIS A 46 -0.81 -10.30 7.19
C HIS A 46 -1.24 -11.73 7.45
N TYR A 47 -1.61 -12.02 8.69
CA TYR A 47 -1.90 -13.35 9.21
C TYR A 47 -3.39 -13.70 9.02
N ALA A 48 -3.78 -14.51 8.03
CA ALA A 48 -2.96 -15.23 7.06
C ALA A 48 -3.64 -15.27 5.67
N ALA A 49 -2.91 -15.80 4.67
CA ALA A 49 -3.42 -16.06 3.32
C ALA A 49 -3.98 -14.84 2.54
N ASN A 50 -3.43 -13.64 2.79
CA ASN A 50 -3.73 -12.42 2.04
C ASN A 50 -2.85 -12.31 0.78
N ASN A 51 -3.11 -13.18 -0.21
CA ASN A 51 -2.25 -13.35 -1.39
C ASN A 51 -2.83 -12.71 -2.66
N GLN A 52 -3.85 -11.85 -2.52
CA GLN A 52 -4.43 -11.06 -3.60
C GLN A 52 -5.09 -9.80 -3.03
N GLU A 53 -5.09 -8.71 -3.79
CA GLU A 53 -5.76 -7.47 -3.38
C GLU A 53 -7.23 -7.42 -3.80
N TRP A 54 -7.60 -8.16 -4.85
CA TRP A 54 -8.98 -8.17 -5.35
C TRP A 54 -9.94 -8.68 -4.28
N ASN A 55 -10.92 -7.84 -3.93
CA ASN A 55 -11.95 -8.08 -2.94
C ASN A 55 -11.40 -8.62 -1.60
N ARG A 56 -10.24 -8.11 -1.15
CA ARG A 56 -9.52 -8.64 0.02
C ARG A 56 -10.33 -8.60 1.32
N HIS A 57 -11.37 -7.78 1.42
CA HIS A 57 -12.26 -7.75 2.58
C HIS A 57 -13.28 -8.89 2.60
N GLN A 58 -13.65 -9.50 1.47
CA GLN A 58 -14.78 -10.44 1.41
C GLN A 58 -14.41 -11.80 0.79
N VAL A 59 -13.27 -11.90 0.11
CA VAL A 59 -12.83 -13.17 -0.46
C VAL A 59 -12.40 -14.14 0.63
N SER A 60 -12.72 -15.43 0.45
CA SER A 60 -12.20 -16.50 1.31
C SER A 60 -11.08 -17.26 0.63
N SER A 61 -9.91 -17.27 1.28
CA SER A 61 -8.80 -18.14 0.94
C SER A 61 -9.03 -19.49 1.64
N ASN A 62 -9.18 -20.57 0.88
CA ASN A 62 -9.57 -21.89 1.42
C ASN A 62 -8.50 -22.98 1.23
N PRO A 63 -7.27 -22.83 1.77
CA PRO A 63 -6.29 -23.91 1.74
C PRO A 63 -6.66 -25.03 2.70
N ASP A 64 -6.35 -26.27 2.33
CA ASP A 64 -6.34 -27.39 3.27
C ASP A 64 -5.26 -27.17 4.36
N GLU A 65 -5.40 -27.87 5.50
CA GLU A 65 -4.53 -27.65 6.66
C GLU A 65 -3.06 -27.91 6.34
N ARG A 66 -2.74 -28.88 5.49
CA ARG A 66 -1.36 -29.16 5.10
C ARG A 66 -0.78 -27.98 4.33
N THR A 67 -1.50 -27.50 3.31
CA THR A 67 -1.09 -26.32 2.54
C THR A 67 -0.96 -25.08 3.43
N LEU A 68 -1.88 -24.88 4.38
CA LEU A 68 -1.81 -23.79 5.36
C LEU A 68 -0.51 -23.86 6.18
N GLN A 69 -0.22 -25.01 6.79
CA GLN A 69 0.94 -25.23 7.66
C GLN A 69 2.28 -25.23 6.92
N GLU A 70 2.33 -25.77 5.70
CA GLU A 70 3.57 -25.93 4.93
C GLU A 70 3.92 -24.71 4.07
N LEU A 71 2.93 -23.88 3.66
CA LEU A 71 3.18 -22.73 2.77
C LEU A 71 2.87 -21.38 3.42
N TYR A 72 1.65 -21.18 3.93
CA TYR A 72 1.21 -19.83 4.32
C TYR A 72 1.63 -19.41 5.74
N LEU A 73 1.87 -20.38 6.62
CA LEU A 73 2.21 -20.16 8.03
C LEU A 73 3.71 -20.20 8.40
N PRO A 74 4.64 -20.86 7.68
CA PRO A 74 6.03 -21.01 8.13
C PRO A 74 6.75 -19.70 8.44
N ALA A 75 6.58 -18.66 7.62
CA ALA A 75 7.24 -17.37 7.87
C ALA A 75 6.73 -16.70 9.17
N PHE A 76 5.43 -16.81 9.46
CA PHE A 76 4.85 -16.34 10.72
C PHE A 76 5.32 -17.17 11.91
N ARG A 77 5.39 -18.50 11.74
CA ARG A 77 5.91 -19.42 12.76
C ARG A 77 7.35 -19.08 13.13
N ALA A 78 8.22 -18.87 12.14
CA ALA A 78 9.60 -18.47 12.34
C ALA A 78 9.71 -17.10 13.02
N ALA A 79 8.91 -16.11 12.60
CA ALA A 79 8.83 -14.81 13.25
C ALA A 79 8.47 -14.92 14.75
N VAL A 80 7.50 -15.79 15.10
CA VAL A 80 7.07 -16.01 16.48
C VAL A 80 8.09 -16.78 17.30
N GLN A 81 8.54 -17.95 16.80
CA GLN A 81 9.32 -18.91 17.59
C GLN A 81 10.82 -18.57 17.60
N GLU A 82 11.36 -18.06 16.50
CA GLU A 82 12.81 -17.78 16.38
C GLU A 82 13.15 -16.30 16.58
N ALA A 83 12.32 -15.39 16.06
CA ALA A 83 12.57 -13.95 16.18
C ALA A 83 11.87 -13.30 17.38
N ARG A 84 10.96 -14.03 18.04
CA ARG A 84 10.18 -13.55 19.19
C ARG A 84 9.51 -12.20 18.89
N VAL A 85 8.90 -12.11 17.70
CA VAL A 85 8.21 -10.91 17.20
C VAL A 85 7.25 -10.35 18.25
N GLY A 86 7.15 -9.02 18.36
CA GLY A 86 6.33 -8.35 19.37
C GLY A 86 4.86 -8.24 18.97
N ALA A 87 4.58 -8.17 17.66
CA ALA A 87 3.22 -8.05 17.15
C ALA A 87 2.98 -8.89 15.88
N VAL A 88 1.74 -9.31 15.70
CA VAL A 88 1.21 -9.96 14.49
C VAL A 88 -0.03 -9.18 14.06
N MET A 89 -0.17 -8.93 12.76
CA MET A 89 -1.36 -8.27 12.21
C MET A 89 -2.17 -9.29 11.40
N ASN A 90 -3.46 -9.41 11.68
CA ASN A 90 -4.38 -10.24 10.92
C ASN A 90 -4.54 -9.73 9.48
N SER A 91 -4.96 -10.61 8.57
CA SER A 91 -5.37 -10.23 7.22
C SER A 91 -6.80 -9.72 7.16
N TYR A 92 -7.13 -9.07 6.04
CA TYR A 92 -8.49 -8.66 5.67
C TYR A 92 -9.42 -9.86 5.40
N ASN A 93 -8.91 -10.82 4.64
CA ASN A 93 -9.71 -11.86 4.00
C ASN A 93 -10.24 -12.90 4.99
N LEU A 94 -11.22 -13.67 4.53
CA LEU A 94 -11.62 -14.89 5.22
C LEU A 94 -10.60 -15.99 4.96
N VAL A 95 -10.39 -16.86 5.94
CA VAL A 95 -9.61 -18.08 5.81
C VAL A 95 -10.51 -19.24 6.19
N ASN A 96 -10.77 -20.14 5.23
CA ASN A 96 -11.72 -21.24 5.39
C ASN A 96 -13.10 -20.77 5.88
N GLY A 97 -13.61 -19.68 5.29
CA GLY A 97 -14.97 -19.16 5.53
C GLY A 97 -15.13 -18.27 6.77
N VAL A 98 -14.05 -17.95 7.49
CA VAL A 98 -14.08 -17.08 8.67
C VAL A 98 -13.06 -15.95 8.55
N HIS A 99 -13.47 -14.70 8.78
CA HIS A 99 -12.55 -13.55 8.81
C HIS A 99 -11.39 -13.78 9.78
N ALA A 100 -10.17 -13.46 9.34
CA ALA A 100 -8.95 -13.75 10.12
C ALA A 100 -8.98 -13.12 11.52
N THR A 101 -9.58 -11.94 11.68
CA THR A 101 -9.72 -11.23 12.97
C THR A 101 -10.62 -11.95 13.99
N GLN A 102 -11.47 -12.88 13.55
CA GLN A 102 -12.33 -13.70 14.43
C GLN A 102 -12.11 -15.20 14.27
N ASN A 103 -11.05 -15.61 13.56
CA ASN A 103 -10.75 -17.01 13.29
C ASN A 103 -10.02 -17.67 14.49
N LYS A 104 -10.78 -18.43 15.30
CA LYS A 104 -10.26 -19.12 16.49
C LYS A 104 -9.14 -20.10 16.18
N HIS A 105 -9.24 -20.86 15.09
CA HIS A 105 -8.21 -21.82 14.68
C HIS A 105 -6.87 -21.12 14.44
N LEU A 106 -6.87 -20.03 13.67
CA LEU A 106 -5.66 -19.26 13.41
C LEU A 106 -5.11 -18.58 14.68
N ASN A 107 -5.98 -17.90 15.43
CA ASN A 107 -5.55 -16.96 16.45
C ASN A 107 -5.33 -17.63 17.82
N LEU A 108 -6.26 -18.50 18.24
CA LEU A 108 -6.21 -19.17 19.53
C LEU A 108 -5.46 -20.49 19.44
N ASP A 109 -5.81 -21.37 18.50
CA ASP A 109 -5.28 -22.73 18.48
C ASP A 109 -3.83 -22.76 17.95
N ILE A 110 -3.57 -22.06 16.85
CA ILE A 110 -2.24 -22.01 16.24
C ILE A 110 -1.36 -20.93 16.89
N LEU A 111 -1.70 -19.65 16.76
CA LEU A 111 -0.81 -18.56 17.15
C LEU A 111 -0.55 -18.49 18.67
N LYS A 112 -1.62 -18.39 19.47
CA LYS A 112 -1.52 -18.29 20.94
C LYS A 112 -1.34 -19.66 21.60
N GLY A 113 -1.95 -20.70 21.05
CA GLY A 113 -1.95 -22.06 21.57
C GLY A 113 -0.69 -22.83 21.23
N SER A 114 -0.50 -23.18 19.96
CA SER A 114 0.60 -24.03 19.50
C SER A 114 1.95 -23.30 19.48
N TRP A 115 1.98 -22.07 18.98
CA TRP A 115 3.23 -21.29 18.89
C TRP A 115 3.55 -20.50 20.15
N LYS A 116 2.61 -20.44 21.11
CA LYS A 116 2.75 -19.73 22.39
C LYS A 116 3.11 -18.25 22.22
N PHE A 117 2.53 -17.59 21.21
CA PHE A 117 2.80 -16.18 20.93
C PHE A 117 2.40 -15.30 22.13
N PRO A 118 3.33 -14.51 22.72
CA PRO A 118 3.04 -13.71 23.91
C PRO A 118 2.71 -12.24 23.60
N GLY A 119 2.80 -11.84 22.33
CA GLY A 119 2.67 -10.45 21.88
C GLY A 119 1.24 -10.04 21.55
N ILE A 120 1.14 -8.95 20.78
CA ILE A 120 -0.12 -8.32 20.37
C ILE A 120 -0.57 -8.91 19.03
N LEU A 121 -1.80 -9.42 18.96
CA LEU A 121 -2.50 -9.67 17.70
C LEU A 121 -3.41 -8.47 17.38
N MET A 122 -3.15 -7.77 16.29
CA MET A 122 -3.93 -6.61 15.87
C MET A 122 -4.65 -6.86 14.53
N SER A 123 -5.71 -6.09 14.25
CA SER A 123 -6.37 -6.15 12.95
C SER A 123 -5.54 -5.39 11.93
N ASP A 124 -5.71 -5.71 10.65
CA ASP A 124 -5.43 -4.71 9.63
C ASP A 124 -6.45 -3.57 9.74
N TRP A 125 -6.21 -2.45 9.06
CA TRP A 125 -7.09 -1.27 9.11
C TRP A 125 -8.50 -1.62 8.69
N GLU A 126 -9.49 -1.42 9.56
CA GLU A 126 -10.92 -1.62 9.26
C GLU A 126 -11.30 -3.07 8.90
N SER A 127 -10.49 -4.04 9.35
CA SER A 127 -10.70 -5.48 9.08
C SER A 127 -11.43 -6.22 10.21
N VAL A 128 -12.20 -5.50 11.05
CA VAL A 128 -13.06 -6.09 12.07
C VAL A 128 -14.51 -5.96 11.63
N TYR A 129 -15.28 -7.04 11.78
CA TYR A 129 -16.64 -7.16 11.24
C TYR A 129 -17.68 -7.44 12.35
N ASP A 130 -17.23 -8.03 13.46
CA ASP A 130 -18.03 -8.28 14.66
C ASP A 130 -17.14 -8.19 15.90
N GLY A 131 -17.49 -7.31 16.84
CA GLY A 131 -16.69 -7.05 18.04
C GLY A 131 -16.65 -8.21 19.03
N VAL A 132 -17.75 -8.92 19.22
CA VAL A 132 -17.85 -10.06 20.16
C VAL A 132 -17.12 -11.26 19.57
N ALA A 133 -17.30 -11.53 18.28
CA ALA A 133 -16.61 -12.59 17.57
C ALA A 133 -15.10 -12.33 17.51
N ALA A 134 -14.65 -11.09 17.25
CA ALA A 134 -13.24 -10.74 17.28
C ALA A 134 -12.64 -10.87 18.70
N ALA A 135 -13.35 -10.40 19.73
CA ALA A 135 -12.93 -10.54 21.11
C ALA A 135 -12.74 -12.02 21.49
N ASN A 136 -13.74 -12.86 21.24
CA ASN A 136 -13.68 -14.29 21.52
C ASN A 136 -12.81 -15.08 20.52
N GLY A 137 -12.53 -14.49 19.36
CA GLY A 137 -11.67 -15.02 18.30
C GLY A 137 -10.19 -14.72 18.52
N GLY A 138 -9.85 -14.00 19.59
CA GLY A 138 -8.46 -13.81 20.02
C GLY A 138 -7.80 -12.50 19.58
N LEU A 139 -8.50 -11.60 18.88
CA LEU A 139 -7.95 -10.30 18.49
C LEU A 139 -7.67 -9.42 19.71
N ASP A 140 -6.48 -8.84 19.84
CA ASP A 140 -6.10 -8.02 21.01
C ASP A 140 -6.34 -6.52 20.79
N LEU A 141 -6.18 -6.04 19.55
CA LEU A 141 -6.26 -4.62 19.20
C LEU A 141 -6.95 -4.42 17.85
N GLU A 142 -8.00 -3.60 17.83
CA GLU A 142 -8.65 -3.13 16.60
C GLU A 142 -7.98 -1.86 16.08
N MET A 143 -7.74 -1.81 14.77
CA MET A 143 -7.13 -0.70 14.04
C MET A 143 -8.08 -0.15 12.96
N PRO A 144 -8.08 1.16 12.66
CA PRO A 144 -7.32 2.21 13.34
C PRO A 144 -7.85 2.59 14.72
N SER A 145 -9.13 2.33 14.97
CA SER A 145 -9.84 2.74 16.17
C SER A 145 -10.84 1.68 16.59
N GLY A 146 -11.20 1.67 17.88
CA GLY A 146 -12.14 0.71 18.44
C GLY A 146 -13.58 0.99 18.00
N LYS A 147 -13.96 0.63 16.77
CA LYS A 147 -15.32 0.75 16.24
C LYS A 147 -16.18 -0.43 16.69
N PHE A 148 -15.69 -1.65 16.49
CA PHE A 148 -16.38 -2.89 16.82
C PHE A 148 -16.04 -3.41 18.21
N MET A 149 -14.77 -3.40 18.60
CA MET A 149 -14.27 -3.70 19.94
C MET A 149 -14.33 -2.47 20.86
N SER A 150 -15.46 -1.77 20.82
CA SER A 150 -15.72 -0.55 21.60
C SER A 150 -16.41 -0.87 22.93
N PRO A 151 -16.37 0.04 23.92
CA PRO A 151 -17.14 -0.10 25.16
C PRO A 151 -18.64 -0.29 24.89
N ALA A 152 -19.20 0.41 23.91
CA ALA A 152 -20.62 0.32 23.55
C ALA A 152 -21.03 -1.10 23.13
N ASN A 153 -20.14 -1.82 22.44
CA ASN A 153 -20.42 -3.17 21.96
C ASN A 153 -20.02 -4.26 22.96
N LEU A 154 -18.91 -4.07 23.69
CA LEU A 154 -18.35 -5.10 24.56
C LEU A 154 -18.87 -5.06 26.01
N LEU A 155 -19.25 -3.91 26.57
CA LEU A 155 -19.80 -3.85 27.93
C LEU A 155 -21.11 -4.65 28.08
N PRO A 156 -22.08 -4.59 27.14
CA PRO A 156 -23.25 -5.45 27.21
C PRO A 156 -22.89 -6.94 27.14
N ALA A 157 -21.94 -7.31 26.27
CA ALA A 157 -21.48 -8.69 26.12
C ALA A 157 -20.70 -9.22 27.33
N LEU A 158 -20.04 -8.34 28.08
CA LEU A 158 -19.44 -8.67 29.38
C LEU A 158 -20.53 -8.91 30.43
N LYS A 159 -21.55 -8.04 30.47
CA LYS A 159 -22.64 -8.11 31.45
C LYS A 159 -23.50 -9.38 31.30
N ASP A 160 -23.76 -9.79 30.06
CA ASP A 160 -24.56 -10.99 29.76
C ASP A 160 -23.74 -12.28 29.61
N GLY A 161 -22.41 -12.21 29.76
CA GLY A 161 -21.51 -13.36 29.76
C GLY A 161 -21.10 -13.88 28.38
N ARG A 162 -21.50 -13.24 27.28
CA ARG A 162 -21.02 -13.60 25.93
C ARG A 162 -19.53 -13.38 25.74
N VAL A 163 -18.93 -12.45 26.48
CA VAL A 163 -17.48 -12.25 26.57
C VAL A 163 -17.06 -12.36 28.04
N PRO A 164 -16.18 -13.29 28.42
CA PRO A 164 -15.62 -13.32 29.77
C PRO A 164 -14.70 -12.13 30.04
N MET A 165 -14.70 -11.57 31.26
CA MET A 165 -13.74 -10.51 31.63
C MET A 165 -12.28 -10.95 31.46
N ALA A 166 -11.99 -12.23 31.73
CA ALA A 166 -10.67 -12.82 31.52
C ALA A 166 -10.19 -12.70 30.05
N THR A 167 -11.11 -12.68 29.08
CA THR A 167 -10.80 -12.45 27.66
C THR A 167 -10.30 -11.03 27.42
N ILE A 168 -10.86 -10.04 28.10
CA ILE A 168 -10.40 -8.64 28.02
C ILE A 168 -9.08 -8.47 28.78
N ASP A 169 -8.96 -9.06 29.96
CA ASP A 169 -7.73 -9.00 30.76
C ASP A 169 -6.52 -9.58 30.02
N ASP A 170 -6.68 -10.69 29.28
CA ASP A 170 -5.58 -11.25 28.48
C ASP A 170 -5.12 -10.29 27.38
N LYS A 171 -6.06 -9.63 26.68
CA LYS A 171 -5.76 -8.67 25.60
C LYS A 171 -4.98 -7.48 26.15
N VAL A 172 -5.48 -6.87 27.22
CA VAL A 172 -4.82 -5.73 27.89
C VAL A 172 -3.45 -6.15 28.40
N ARG A 173 -3.31 -7.33 29.00
CA ARG A 173 -2.01 -7.84 29.49
C ARG A 173 -1.00 -8.01 28.36
N ARG A 174 -1.41 -8.45 27.16
CA ARG A 174 -0.53 -8.58 25.99
C ARG A 174 -0.02 -7.24 25.49
N ILE A 175 -0.91 -6.24 25.42
CA ILE A 175 -0.56 -4.87 25.03
C ILE A 175 0.45 -4.28 26.04
N LEU A 176 0.10 -4.31 27.33
CA LEU A 176 0.97 -3.81 28.40
C LEU A 176 2.31 -4.54 28.43
N ARG A 177 2.33 -5.88 28.28
CA ARG A 177 3.57 -6.67 28.23
C ARG A 177 4.52 -6.16 27.15
N MET A 178 4.02 -5.85 25.95
CA MET A 178 4.89 -5.33 24.88
C MET A 178 5.34 -3.90 25.16
N MET A 179 4.48 -3.05 25.75
CA MET A 179 4.88 -1.71 26.19
C MET A 179 6.06 -1.76 27.17
N PHE A 180 5.99 -2.59 28.21
CA PHE A 180 7.10 -2.76 29.15
C PHE A 180 8.33 -3.42 28.52
N ARG A 181 8.15 -4.49 27.74
CA ARG A 181 9.27 -5.23 27.11
C ARG A 181 10.13 -4.34 26.20
N PHE A 182 9.52 -3.36 25.53
CA PHE A 182 10.21 -2.46 24.60
C PHE A 182 10.49 -1.07 25.22
N GLY A 183 10.17 -0.87 26.50
CA GLY A 183 10.50 0.36 27.23
C GLY A 183 9.61 1.57 26.93
N PHE A 184 8.41 1.37 26.37
CA PHE A 184 7.46 2.46 26.09
C PHE A 184 6.93 3.12 27.37
N TYR A 185 7.01 2.42 28.50
CA TYR A 185 6.55 2.92 29.79
C TYR A 185 7.58 3.80 30.51
N ASP A 186 8.86 3.45 30.41
CA ASP A 186 9.91 3.91 31.30
C ASP A 186 11.21 4.34 30.59
N ALA A 187 11.29 4.26 29.26
CA ALA A 187 12.45 4.68 28.49
C ALA A 187 12.11 5.72 27.41
N PRO A 188 12.98 6.72 27.19
CA PRO A 188 12.83 7.64 26.05
C PRO A 188 12.91 6.86 24.74
N GLN A 189 11.94 7.09 23.86
CA GLN A 189 11.84 6.38 22.58
C GLN A 189 12.66 7.05 21.46
N LEU A 190 12.82 8.37 21.52
CA LEU A 190 13.62 9.12 20.56
C LEU A 190 15.08 9.13 20.98
N ASP A 191 15.95 8.54 20.16
CA ASP A 191 17.40 8.72 20.27
C ASP A 191 17.86 9.91 19.44
N ALA A 192 17.99 11.07 20.09
CA ALA A 192 18.37 12.32 19.43
C ALA A 192 19.79 12.31 18.81
N ARG A 193 20.61 11.29 19.11
CA ARG A 193 21.95 11.12 18.49
C ARG A 193 21.85 10.57 17.08
N ILE A 194 20.73 9.95 16.72
CA ILE A 194 20.49 9.45 15.37
C ILE A 194 19.91 10.62 14.55
N PRO A 195 20.65 11.19 13.59
CA PRO A 195 20.12 12.25 12.76
C PRO A 195 18.93 11.75 11.95
N ARG A 196 17.95 12.62 11.71
CA ARG A 196 16.76 12.28 10.93
C ARG A 196 17.12 11.86 9.49
N ASP A 197 18.00 12.61 8.84
CA ASP A 197 18.66 12.21 7.59
C ASP A 197 19.98 11.51 7.92
N ASN A 198 19.92 10.18 8.09
CA ASN A 198 21.04 9.40 8.61
C ASN A 198 21.95 8.85 7.48
N PRO A 199 23.22 9.30 7.37
CA PRO A 199 24.14 8.81 6.35
C PRO A 199 24.48 7.31 6.48
N GLU A 200 24.43 6.75 7.68
CA GLU A 200 24.61 5.30 7.88
C GLU A 200 23.42 4.51 7.32
N ALA A 201 22.20 5.02 7.53
CA ALA A 201 20.98 4.43 6.96
C ALA A 201 20.98 4.54 5.43
N ALA A 202 21.39 5.68 4.88
CA ALA A 202 21.52 5.86 3.42
C ALA A 202 22.53 4.87 2.81
N ARG A 203 23.66 4.63 3.48
CA ARG A 203 24.65 3.63 3.04
C ARG A 203 24.09 2.21 3.11
N THR A 204 23.43 1.87 4.22
CA THR A 204 22.78 0.56 4.40
C THR A 204 21.72 0.31 3.32
N ALA A 205 20.91 1.33 2.99
CA ALA A 205 19.91 1.24 1.92
C ALA A 205 20.55 1.00 0.55
N LEU A 206 21.67 1.68 0.25
CA LEU A 206 22.42 1.47 -0.98
C LEU A 206 23.03 0.07 -1.07
N ASP A 207 23.61 -0.43 0.03
CA ASP A 207 24.20 -1.77 0.09
C ASP A 207 23.12 -2.87 -0.05
N LEU A 208 21.95 -2.68 0.57
CA LEU A 208 20.79 -3.55 0.39
C LEU A 208 20.32 -3.54 -1.07
N ALA A 209 20.16 -2.36 -1.68
CA ALA A 209 19.75 -2.23 -3.07
C ALA A 209 20.74 -2.93 -4.02
N ARG A 210 22.05 -2.75 -3.83
CA ARG A 210 23.09 -3.42 -4.62
C ARG A 210 23.06 -4.94 -4.47
N SER A 211 22.84 -5.43 -3.24
CA SER A 211 22.80 -6.86 -2.92
C SER A 211 21.51 -7.54 -3.40
N GLY A 212 20.44 -6.77 -3.63
CA GLY A 212 19.15 -7.27 -4.12
C GLY A 212 19.03 -7.36 -5.65
N ILE A 213 19.98 -6.84 -6.42
CA ILE A 213 19.94 -6.90 -7.89
C ILE A 213 20.22 -8.33 -8.38
N VAL A 214 19.36 -8.84 -9.26
CA VAL A 214 19.53 -10.16 -9.90
C VAL A 214 19.89 -9.98 -11.38
N LEU A 215 21.07 -10.44 -11.78
CA LEU A 215 21.48 -10.48 -13.18
C LEU A 215 20.81 -11.68 -13.87
N LEU A 216 19.74 -11.43 -14.62
CA LEU A 216 18.98 -12.49 -15.31
C LEU A 216 19.64 -12.98 -16.60
N LYS A 217 20.30 -12.07 -17.34
CA LYS A 217 20.87 -12.37 -18.66
C LYS A 217 22.10 -11.50 -18.93
N ASN A 218 23.17 -12.12 -19.43
CA ASN A 218 24.40 -11.43 -19.86
C ASN A 218 25.06 -12.18 -21.02
N GLU A 219 24.57 -11.95 -22.24
CA GLU A 219 25.14 -12.54 -23.46
C GLU A 219 26.22 -11.63 -24.05
N GLY A 220 27.27 -12.20 -24.62
CA GLY A 220 28.32 -11.45 -25.31
C GLY A 220 29.21 -10.60 -24.41
N ASN A 221 29.24 -10.85 -23.09
CA ASN A 221 30.01 -10.08 -22.11
C ASN A 221 29.72 -8.57 -22.18
N VAL A 222 28.44 -8.22 -22.29
CA VAL A 222 27.97 -6.83 -22.28
C VAL A 222 28.23 -6.18 -20.92
N LEU A 223 27.98 -6.93 -19.84
CA LEU A 223 28.27 -6.52 -18.47
C LEU A 223 29.49 -7.26 -17.90
N PRO A 224 30.32 -6.60 -17.07
CA PRO A 224 30.25 -5.17 -16.71
C PRO A 224 30.61 -4.26 -17.88
N LEU A 225 30.10 -3.02 -17.88
CA LEU A 225 30.43 -2.03 -18.90
C LEU A 225 31.93 -1.76 -18.89
N ARG A 226 32.58 -1.86 -20.06
CA ARG A 226 34.02 -1.66 -20.22
C ARG A 226 34.38 -0.19 -20.04
N SER A 227 35.54 0.11 -19.46
CA SER A 227 36.08 1.48 -19.31
C SER A 227 36.37 2.19 -20.64
N SER A 228 36.42 1.43 -21.74
CA SER A 228 36.54 1.94 -23.10
C SER A 228 35.24 2.58 -23.61
N VAL A 229 34.09 2.31 -22.99
CA VAL A 229 32.81 2.96 -23.33
C VAL A 229 32.91 4.43 -22.94
N LYS A 230 32.82 5.32 -23.93
CA LYS A 230 32.89 6.79 -23.72
C LYS A 230 31.53 7.48 -23.81
N LYS A 231 30.52 6.79 -24.33
CA LYS A 231 29.17 7.33 -24.47
C LYS A 231 28.13 6.24 -24.21
N ILE A 232 27.11 6.55 -23.41
CA ILE A 232 25.98 5.67 -23.10
C ILE A 232 24.70 6.43 -23.41
N ALA A 233 23.82 5.81 -24.19
CA ALA A 233 22.44 6.25 -24.35
C ALA A 233 21.55 5.52 -23.35
N VAL A 234 20.92 6.27 -22.45
CA VAL A 234 19.94 5.75 -21.48
C VAL A 234 18.55 6.01 -22.02
N ILE A 235 17.74 4.96 -22.14
CA ILE A 235 16.38 5.03 -22.67
C ILE A 235 15.43 4.32 -21.72
N GLY A 236 14.31 4.95 -21.39
CA GLY A 236 13.23 4.34 -20.64
C GLY A 236 12.56 5.29 -19.65
N PRO A 237 11.23 5.16 -19.45
CA PRO A 237 10.47 6.08 -18.61
C PRO A 237 10.90 6.05 -17.15
N ASN A 238 11.58 5.00 -16.68
CA ASN A 238 12.01 4.83 -15.30
C ASN A 238 13.45 5.30 -15.03
N ALA A 239 14.19 5.74 -16.06
CA ALA A 239 15.62 5.99 -15.91
C ALA A 239 15.94 7.18 -14.99
N ASP A 240 15.10 8.21 -14.97
CA ASP A 240 15.36 9.48 -14.31
C ASP A 240 14.49 9.73 -13.07
N ARG A 241 13.96 8.67 -12.47
CA ARG A 241 13.10 8.75 -11.28
C ARG A 241 13.40 7.69 -10.23
N TYR A 242 12.87 7.91 -9.04
CA TYR A 242 12.81 6.91 -7.98
C TYR A 242 11.65 5.95 -8.24
N ILE A 243 11.95 4.65 -8.28
CA ILE A 243 10.95 3.59 -8.49
C ILE A 243 10.65 2.92 -7.16
N THR A 244 9.37 2.87 -6.82
CA THR A 244 8.88 2.26 -5.59
C THR A 244 7.54 1.57 -5.83
N GLY A 245 7.19 0.65 -4.94
CA GLY A 245 5.80 0.21 -4.82
C GLY A 245 4.92 1.27 -4.12
N GLY A 246 3.63 0.98 -4.02
CA GLY A 246 2.63 1.91 -3.50
C GLY A 246 2.00 1.48 -2.17
N GLY A 247 0.84 2.08 -1.87
CA GLY A 247 0.02 1.76 -0.70
C GLY A 247 0.71 2.05 0.63
N SER A 248 0.34 1.32 1.69
CA SER A 248 0.83 1.54 3.06
C SER A 248 2.33 1.26 3.28
N SER A 249 3.02 0.78 2.25
CA SER A 249 4.47 0.55 2.27
C SER A 249 5.27 1.71 1.66
N TYR A 250 4.61 2.67 1.03
CA TYR A 250 5.24 3.85 0.46
C TYR A 250 5.81 4.74 1.57
N THR A 251 7.01 5.28 1.33
CA THR A 251 7.68 6.23 2.22
C THR A 251 8.32 7.34 1.38
N ASP A 252 8.24 8.59 1.83
CA ASP A 252 8.96 9.69 1.21
C ASP A 252 10.45 9.70 1.65
N PRO A 253 11.40 9.44 0.74
CA PRO A 253 12.81 9.45 1.08
C PRO A 253 13.33 10.89 1.24
N PHE A 254 14.34 11.10 2.10
CA PHE A 254 15.05 12.40 2.17
C PHE A 254 15.72 12.77 0.84
N HIS A 255 16.37 11.78 0.23
CA HIS A 255 17.04 11.88 -1.06
C HIS A 255 16.89 10.57 -1.83
N SER A 256 16.92 10.63 -3.16
CA SER A 256 16.95 9.45 -4.00
C SER A 256 17.93 9.66 -5.17
N VAL A 257 18.49 8.57 -5.67
CA VAL A 257 19.37 8.56 -6.85
C VAL A 257 18.71 7.71 -7.92
N SER A 258 18.34 8.33 -9.04
CA SER A 258 17.83 7.60 -10.20
C SER A 258 18.95 6.85 -10.92
N LEU A 259 18.58 5.89 -11.78
CA LEU A 259 19.53 5.15 -12.60
C LEU A 259 20.38 6.10 -13.48
N LEU A 260 19.75 7.12 -14.05
CA LEU A 260 20.39 8.15 -14.86
C LEU A 260 21.42 8.93 -14.05
N GLN A 261 21.04 9.40 -12.87
CA GLN A 261 21.96 10.13 -11.97
C GLN A 261 23.14 9.25 -11.54
N GLY A 262 22.89 7.97 -11.24
CA GLY A 262 23.94 7.00 -10.89
C GLY A 262 24.97 6.80 -12.00
N LEU A 263 24.52 6.73 -13.26
CA LEU A 263 25.42 6.63 -14.42
C LEU A 263 26.18 7.94 -14.68
N GLN A 264 25.51 9.09 -14.56
CA GLN A 264 26.14 10.41 -14.73
C GLN A 264 27.23 10.66 -13.66
N ALA A 265 27.04 10.16 -12.44
CA ALA A 265 28.00 10.29 -11.35
C ALA A 265 29.32 9.53 -11.59
N LEU A 266 29.41 8.64 -12.60
CA LEU A 266 30.68 7.99 -12.97
C LEU A 266 31.70 8.99 -13.53
N GLY A 267 31.24 10.10 -14.15
CA GLY A 267 32.07 11.23 -14.59
C GLY A 267 33.03 10.97 -15.75
N ASN A 268 33.26 9.73 -16.14
CA ASN A 268 34.22 9.32 -17.18
C ASN A 268 33.55 8.86 -18.50
N VAL A 269 32.23 9.07 -18.62
CA VAL A 269 31.40 8.64 -19.74
C VAL A 269 30.35 9.72 -20.04
N GLU A 270 30.16 10.06 -21.31
CA GLU A 270 29.07 10.92 -21.75
C GLU A 270 27.74 10.15 -21.66
N VAL A 271 26.80 10.64 -20.87
CA VAL A 271 25.48 10.02 -20.72
C VAL A 271 24.44 10.89 -21.41
N VAL A 272 23.85 10.37 -22.48
CA VAL A 272 22.70 11.00 -23.15
C VAL A 272 21.42 10.26 -22.77
N PHE A 273 20.33 11.00 -22.61
CA PHE A 273 19.06 10.45 -22.13
C PHE A 273 17.93 10.78 -23.09
N ALA A 274 17.11 9.77 -23.38
CA ALA A 274 15.81 9.95 -23.99
C ALA A 274 14.78 9.16 -23.18
N ARG A 275 13.79 9.82 -22.60
CA ARG A 275 12.79 9.14 -21.75
C ARG A 275 12.13 7.99 -22.50
N GLY A 276 11.59 8.26 -23.70
CA GLY A 276 10.85 7.27 -24.47
C GLY A 276 9.65 6.69 -23.70
N GLY A 277 8.83 5.88 -24.37
CA GLY A 277 7.65 5.25 -23.77
C GLY A 277 6.60 6.25 -23.26
N ILE A 278 5.61 5.72 -22.55
CA ILE A 278 4.61 6.51 -21.81
C ILE A 278 5.06 6.49 -20.34
N GLY A 279 5.27 7.68 -19.76
CA GLY A 279 5.59 7.81 -18.35
C GLY A 279 4.37 7.52 -17.47
N PRO A 280 4.51 7.55 -16.14
CA PRO A 280 3.34 7.56 -15.27
C PRO A 280 2.45 8.77 -15.56
N MET A 281 1.16 8.63 -15.29
CA MET A 281 0.13 9.60 -15.68
C MET A 281 0.41 11.02 -15.17
N GLU A 282 1.04 11.12 -14.01
CA GLU A 282 1.40 12.37 -13.34
C GLU A 282 2.35 13.24 -14.18
N ASP A 283 3.19 12.64 -15.04
CA ASP A 283 4.06 13.37 -15.97
C ASP A 283 3.23 14.06 -17.07
N HIS A 284 2.05 13.52 -17.38
CA HIS A 284 1.21 13.95 -18.50
C HIS A 284 0.14 14.94 -18.08
N VAL A 285 -0.26 14.96 -16.80
CA VAL A 285 -1.25 15.91 -16.27
C VAL A 285 -0.85 17.37 -16.54
N PRO A 286 0.38 17.84 -16.25
CA PRO A 286 0.79 19.23 -16.51
C PRO A 286 0.73 19.63 -17.99
N THR A 287 0.86 18.65 -18.89
CA THR A 287 0.85 18.85 -20.34
C THR A 287 -0.51 18.61 -20.99
N SER A 288 -1.56 18.38 -20.19
CA SER A 288 -2.89 18.09 -20.72
C SER A 288 -3.46 19.29 -21.49
N PRO A 289 -3.86 19.13 -22.77
CA PRO A 289 -4.27 20.24 -23.64
C PRO A 289 -5.75 20.61 -23.47
N PHE A 290 -6.21 20.74 -22.22
CA PHE A 290 -7.59 21.07 -21.89
C PHE A 290 -7.84 22.58 -21.82
N PHE A 291 -9.04 22.99 -22.23
CA PHE A 291 -9.55 24.36 -22.13
C PHE A 291 -10.98 24.35 -21.60
N THR A 292 -11.37 25.42 -20.92
CA THR A 292 -12.70 25.52 -20.28
C THR A 292 -13.85 25.56 -21.29
N ASP A 293 -13.58 26.04 -22.51
CA ASP A 293 -14.57 26.21 -23.57
C ASP A 293 -13.92 26.25 -24.96
N THR A 294 -14.77 26.34 -25.99
CA THR A 294 -14.37 26.33 -27.41
C THR A 294 -13.58 27.56 -27.86
N THR A 295 -13.60 28.66 -27.10
CA THR A 295 -12.74 29.83 -27.38
C THR A 295 -11.27 29.51 -27.14
N ARG A 296 -11.00 28.57 -26.22
CA ARG A 296 -9.64 28.11 -25.85
C ARG A 296 -8.74 29.22 -25.31
N ASN A 297 -9.34 30.27 -24.75
CA ASN A 297 -8.60 31.35 -24.11
C ASN A 297 -8.08 30.97 -22.73
N THR A 298 -8.77 30.04 -22.06
CA THR A 298 -8.49 29.67 -20.68
C THR A 298 -8.20 28.18 -20.60
N ALA A 299 -6.95 27.84 -20.27
CA ALA A 299 -6.52 26.45 -20.20
C ALA A 299 -6.80 25.83 -18.82
N GLY A 300 -7.28 24.59 -18.82
CA GLY A 300 -7.84 23.88 -17.67
C GLY A 300 -9.24 23.34 -17.98
N LEU A 301 -9.95 22.93 -16.93
CA LEU A 301 -11.32 22.43 -16.97
C LEU A 301 -12.19 23.24 -16.00
N THR A 302 -13.49 23.31 -16.28
CA THR A 302 -14.49 23.79 -15.32
C THR A 302 -14.84 22.65 -14.38
N ALA A 303 -14.51 22.80 -13.09
CA ALA A 303 -14.80 21.83 -12.04
C ALA A 303 -16.06 22.25 -11.28
N GLU A 304 -17.03 21.34 -11.18
CA GLU A 304 -18.26 21.48 -10.40
C GLU A 304 -18.29 20.41 -9.31
N TYR A 305 -18.58 20.82 -8.07
CA TYR A 305 -18.53 19.97 -6.88
C TYR A 305 -19.91 19.79 -6.27
N PHE A 306 -20.28 18.56 -5.92
CA PHE A 306 -21.60 18.19 -5.43
C PHE A 306 -21.46 17.50 -4.07
N ASN A 307 -22.30 17.88 -3.10
CA ASN A 307 -22.33 17.25 -1.78
C ASN A 307 -23.18 15.95 -1.77
N ASN A 308 -22.98 15.13 -2.80
CA ASN A 308 -23.55 13.79 -2.97
C ASN A 308 -22.69 13.02 -4.00
N GLN A 309 -22.81 11.70 -4.05
CA GLN A 309 -22.02 10.84 -4.94
C GLN A 309 -22.60 10.69 -6.36
N LEU A 310 -23.70 11.38 -6.68
CA LEU A 310 -24.50 11.11 -7.88
C LEU A 310 -24.45 12.25 -8.93
N LEU A 311 -23.72 13.34 -8.65
CA LEU A 311 -23.73 14.57 -9.46
C LEU A 311 -25.13 15.19 -9.59
N GLU A 312 -25.98 15.02 -8.58
CA GLU A 312 -27.37 15.48 -8.58
C GLU A 312 -27.53 16.89 -7.98
N GLY A 313 -28.49 17.64 -8.52
CA GLY A 313 -28.81 18.99 -8.06
C GLY A 313 -27.85 20.07 -8.59
N ALA A 314 -27.89 21.24 -7.94
CA ALA A 314 -26.96 22.32 -8.24
C ALA A 314 -25.60 22.07 -7.56
N PRO A 315 -24.47 22.37 -8.21
CA PRO A 315 -23.16 22.25 -7.58
C PRO A 315 -23.02 23.23 -6.40
N VAL A 316 -22.41 22.76 -5.32
CA VAL A 316 -22.12 23.56 -4.11
C VAL A 316 -20.97 24.54 -4.37
N ALA A 317 -20.02 24.16 -5.22
CA ALA A 317 -18.94 25.01 -5.67
C ALA A 317 -18.64 24.77 -7.16
N SER A 318 -18.24 25.83 -7.86
CA SER A 318 -17.72 25.76 -9.22
C SER A 318 -16.48 26.61 -9.33
N ARG A 319 -15.42 26.08 -9.93
CA ARG A 319 -14.16 26.80 -10.15
C ARG A 319 -13.44 26.27 -11.37
N GLN A 320 -12.54 27.09 -11.91
CA GLN A 320 -11.61 26.62 -12.92
C GLN A 320 -10.48 25.84 -12.24
N GLU A 321 -10.10 24.72 -12.84
CA GLU A 321 -8.92 23.97 -12.43
C GLU A 321 -7.98 23.74 -13.59
N ARG A 322 -6.72 24.11 -13.39
CA ARG A 322 -5.70 23.91 -14.41
C ARG A 322 -5.42 22.43 -14.66
N PHE A 323 -5.47 21.61 -13.61
CA PHE A 323 -5.15 20.19 -13.62
C PHE A 323 -6.12 19.42 -12.72
N VAL A 324 -6.47 18.20 -13.13
CA VAL A 324 -7.20 17.26 -12.28
C VAL A 324 -6.19 16.28 -11.68
N ASN A 325 -5.71 16.59 -10.48
CA ASN A 325 -4.72 15.77 -9.76
C ASN A 325 -4.87 16.00 -8.25
N HIS A 326 -5.96 15.49 -7.71
CA HIS A 326 -6.30 15.68 -6.29
C HIS A 326 -5.88 14.47 -5.46
N ASN A 327 -5.46 14.75 -4.23
CA ASN A 327 -5.27 13.76 -3.17
C ASN A 327 -6.00 14.29 -1.93
N TRP A 328 -7.12 13.66 -1.59
CA TRP A 328 -8.04 14.13 -0.54
C TRP A 328 -8.10 13.12 0.62
N PRO A 329 -7.07 13.05 1.48
CA PRO A 329 -7.05 12.06 2.56
C PRO A 329 -8.10 12.34 3.64
N ASP A 330 -8.27 13.60 4.04
CA ASP A 330 -9.13 13.98 5.18
C ASP A 330 -10.03 15.19 4.89
N THR A 331 -9.82 15.87 3.76
CA THR A 331 -10.62 17.03 3.34
C THR A 331 -10.42 17.34 1.86
N THR A 332 -11.46 17.86 1.21
CA THR A 332 -11.37 18.43 -0.14
C THR A 332 -10.81 19.84 -0.17
N GLY A 333 -10.81 20.54 0.97
CA GLY A 333 -10.51 21.97 1.04
C GLY A 333 -11.57 22.87 0.38
N ILE A 334 -12.76 22.33 0.09
CA ILE A 334 -13.86 23.05 -0.57
C ILE A 334 -14.99 23.27 0.45
N ASN A 335 -15.35 24.53 0.66
CA ASN A 335 -16.43 24.89 1.59
C ASN A 335 -17.74 24.21 1.18
N GLY A 336 -18.39 23.54 2.13
CA GLY A 336 -19.66 22.84 1.91
C GLY A 336 -19.54 21.43 1.33
N ILE A 337 -18.32 20.92 1.14
CA ILE A 337 -18.04 19.55 0.73
C ILE A 337 -17.29 18.84 1.86
N GLY A 338 -17.80 17.68 2.27
CA GLY A 338 -17.15 16.83 3.28
C GLY A 338 -15.83 16.21 2.79
N ALA A 339 -15.21 15.40 3.65
CA ALA A 339 -14.05 14.58 3.27
C ALA A 339 -14.45 13.42 2.34
N ASP A 340 -15.70 12.96 2.44
CA ASP A 340 -16.24 11.78 1.78
C ASP A 340 -17.70 12.04 1.33
N HIS A 341 -18.27 11.12 0.56
CA HIS A 341 -19.64 11.11 0.04
C HIS A 341 -19.99 12.31 -0.86
N PHE A 342 -19.03 12.77 -1.64
CA PHE A 342 -19.19 13.84 -2.61
C PHE A 342 -18.89 13.36 -4.03
N SER A 343 -19.07 14.22 -5.02
CA SER A 343 -18.64 13.97 -6.40
C SER A 343 -18.21 15.26 -7.07
N ALA A 344 -17.39 15.13 -8.12
CA ALA A 344 -16.93 16.25 -8.93
C ALA A 344 -17.12 15.96 -10.42
N ARG A 345 -17.53 16.98 -11.18
CA ARG A 345 -17.62 16.95 -12.64
C ARG A 345 -16.63 17.94 -13.23
N TYR A 346 -15.81 17.47 -14.16
CA TYR A 346 -14.86 18.29 -14.90
C TYR A 346 -15.30 18.37 -16.35
N THR A 347 -15.56 19.58 -16.83
CA THR A 347 -16.05 19.84 -18.19
C THR A 347 -15.09 20.77 -18.92
N GLY A 348 -14.84 20.47 -20.18
CA GLY A 348 -14.06 21.33 -21.07
C GLY A 348 -13.93 20.74 -22.45
N VAL A 349 -13.00 21.30 -23.22
CA VAL A 349 -12.66 20.86 -24.56
C VAL A 349 -11.16 20.61 -24.63
N LEU A 350 -10.74 19.81 -25.59
CA LEU A 350 -9.34 19.63 -25.93
C LEU A 350 -9.14 19.91 -27.41
N ARG A 351 -7.94 20.35 -27.78
CA ARG A 351 -7.52 20.41 -29.17
C ARG A 351 -6.28 19.53 -29.35
N PRO A 352 -6.34 18.48 -30.17
CA PRO A 352 -5.15 17.72 -30.52
C PRO A 352 -4.07 18.64 -31.09
N THR A 353 -2.83 18.50 -30.61
CA THR A 353 -1.69 19.21 -31.20
C THR A 353 -1.27 18.61 -32.55
N LYS A 354 -1.68 17.35 -32.78
CA LYS A 354 -1.53 16.59 -34.02
C LYS A 354 -2.70 15.63 -34.14
N SER A 355 -3.19 15.43 -35.35
CA SER A 355 -4.15 14.37 -35.66
C SER A 355 -3.49 13.00 -35.44
N GLY A 356 -4.24 12.05 -34.89
CA GLY A 356 -3.73 10.71 -34.62
C GLY A 356 -4.47 9.98 -33.51
N GLN A 357 -3.88 8.88 -33.03
CA GLN A 357 -4.40 8.13 -31.88
C GLN A 357 -3.96 8.81 -30.58
N TRP A 358 -4.94 9.23 -29.78
CA TRP A 358 -4.73 9.81 -28.46
C TRP A 358 -5.22 8.85 -27.39
N THR A 359 -4.39 8.62 -26.37
CA THR A 359 -4.80 7.82 -25.21
C THR A 359 -5.28 8.75 -24.11
N PHE A 360 -6.56 8.63 -23.76
CA PHE A 360 -7.08 9.21 -22.52
C PHE A 360 -6.78 8.27 -21.37
N ALA A 361 -6.33 8.84 -20.26
CA ALA A 361 -6.03 8.12 -19.03
C ALA A 361 -6.81 8.77 -17.89
N VAL A 362 -7.51 7.95 -17.11
CA VAL A 362 -8.18 8.39 -15.88
C VAL A 362 -7.77 7.45 -14.77
N ARG A 363 -7.25 8.03 -13.69
CA ARG A 363 -6.94 7.34 -12.44
C ARG A 363 -7.75 7.96 -11.33
N GLY A 364 -8.43 7.14 -10.54
CA GLY A 364 -9.23 7.59 -9.41
C GLY A 364 -9.49 6.48 -8.41
N ASP A 365 -9.81 6.89 -7.18
CA ASP A 365 -10.36 6.08 -6.08
C ASP A 365 -11.88 6.33 -6.00
N ASP A 366 -12.65 5.42 -5.39
CA ASP A 366 -14.12 5.47 -5.15
C ASP A 366 -15.05 5.45 -6.39
N GLY A 367 -14.57 5.86 -7.56
CA GLY A 367 -15.27 5.70 -8.85
C GLY A 367 -15.06 6.86 -9.83
N PHE A 368 -15.06 6.55 -11.13
CA PHE A 368 -14.94 7.57 -12.18
C PHE A 368 -15.54 7.16 -13.53
N ARG A 369 -15.86 8.16 -14.36
CA ARG A 369 -16.36 7.99 -15.73
C ARG A 369 -15.77 9.06 -16.64
N LEU A 370 -15.58 8.75 -17.90
CA LEU A 370 -15.13 9.68 -18.93
C LEU A 370 -16.08 9.70 -20.12
N TRP A 371 -16.45 10.91 -20.53
CA TRP A 371 -17.16 11.15 -21.79
C TRP A 371 -16.28 11.96 -22.73
N VAL A 372 -16.31 11.60 -24.00
CA VAL A 372 -15.70 12.36 -25.10
C VAL A 372 -16.77 12.51 -26.19
N ASP A 373 -17.05 13.74 -26.59
CA ASP A 373 -18.08 14.09 -27.59
C ASP A 373 -19.44 13.41 -27.34
N GLY A 374 -19.88 13.44 -26.07
CA GLY A 374 -21.15 12.85 -25.62
C GLY A 374 -21.16 11.32 -25.48
N ARG A 375 -20.08 10.63 -25.87
CA ARG A 375 -19.96 9.17 -25.73
C ARG A 375 -19.22 8.81 -24.44
N LYS A 376 -19.79 7.92 -23.64
CA LYS A 376 -19.13 7.36 -22.44
C LYS A 376 -18.06 6.36 -22.90
N VAL A 377 -16.79 6.69 -22.70
CA VAL A 377 -15.64 5.91 -23.19
C VAL A 377 -14.90 5.18 -22.07
N ILE A 378 -15.09 5.59 -20.81
CA ILE A 378 -14.66 4.86 -19.61
C ILE A 378 -15.81 4.87 -18.63
N ASP A 379 -16.14 3.70 -18.07
CA ASP A 379 -17.16 3.54 -17.04
C ASP A 379 -16.68 2.65 -15.91
N LEU A 380 -16.44 3.27 -14.75
CA LEU A 380 -16.07 2.60 -13.51
C LEU A 380 -16.68 3.36 -12.32
N TRP A 381 -18.00 3.58 -12.37
CA TRP A 381 -18.75 4.32 -11.35
C TRP A 381 -19.23 3.42 -10.20
N GLU A 382 -18.28 2.71 -9.60
CA GLU A 382 -18.50 1.84 -8.44
C GLU A 382 -17.36 2.06 -7.45
N ASP A 383 -17.62 1.77 -6.18
CA ASP A 383 -16.60 1.89 -5.13
C ASP A 383 -15.45 0.90 -5.37
N HIS A 384 -14.25 1.42 -5.56
CA HIS A 384 -13.04 0.64 -5.79
C HIS A 384 -11.80 1.42 -5.37
N GLY A 385 -10.74 0.69 -4.98
CA GLY A 385 -9.43 1.28 -4.74
C GLY A 385 -8.84 1.98 -5.98
N ALA A 386 -7.90 2.90 -5.76
CA ALA A 386 -7.22 3.66 -6.82
C ALA A 386 -6.84 2.82 -8.07
N THR A 387 -7.48 3.11 -9.19
CA THR A 387 -7.40 2.31 -10.43
C THR A 387 -7.16 3.20 -11.65
N LEU A 388 -6.28 2.78 -12.56
CA LEU A 388 -6.06 3.44 -13.86
C LEU A 388 -6.89 2.74 -14.96
N ARG A 389 -7.56 3.53 -15.79
CA ARG A 389 -8.17 3.10 -17.05
C ARG A 389 -7.69 3.98 -18.18
N THR A 390 -7.54 3.37 -19.36
CA THR A 390 -7.13 4.07 -20.57
C THR A 390 -8.02 3.71 -21.74
N VAL A 391 -8.26 4.67 -22.63
CA VAL A 391 -8.94 4.44 -23.91
C VAL A 391 -8.21 5.20 -25.01
N ALA A 392 -7.92 4.52 -26.13
CA ALA A 392 -7.35 5.15 -27.31
C ALA A 392 -8.47 5.58 -28.25
N LEU A 393 -8.45 6.85 -28.66
CA LEU A 393 -9.41 7.44 -29.58
C LEU A 393 -8.68 8.18 -30.72
N PRO A 394 -9.16 8.06 -31.97
CA PRO A 394 -8.67 8.91 -33.05
C PRO A 394 -9.20 10.32 -32.83
N LEU A 395 -8.31 11.31 -32.81
CA LEU A 395 -8.67 12.72 -32.77
C LEU A 395 -8.02 13.45 -33.95
N GLU A 396 -8.73 14.43 -34.51
CA GLU A 396 -8.28 15.22 -35.65
C GLU A 396 -7.83 16.63 -35.28
#